data_AF-E1QIA0-F1
#
_entry.id   AF-E1QIA0-F1
#
_cell.length_a   1.000
_cell.length_b   1.000
_cell.length_c   1.000
_cell.angle_alpha   90.00
_cell.angle_beta   90.00
_cell.angle_gamma   90.00
#
_symmetry.space_group_name_H-M   'P 1'
#
loop_
_entity.id
_entity.type
_entity.pdbx_description
1 polymer ?
#
loop_
_entity_poly.entity_id
_entity_poly.type
_entity_poly.pdbx_seq_one_letter_code
_entity_poly.pdbx_strand_id
1 'polypeptide(L)' 'MASDAANKILQALGSGDGPFSGKEIAEITGLDSKQVSCQVGALKKKGFVESPVRCKYVITDAGKAELGN' A
#
# COMPACT_ATOMS: atom_id res chain seq x y z
N MET A 1 11.75 13.12 -8.34
CA MET A 1 11.94 11.82 -7.66
C MET A 1 10.92 11.67 -6.54
N ALA A 2 9.67 11.26 -6.80
CA ALA A 2 8.65 11.13 -5.74
C ALA A 2 7.69 9.93 -5.89
N SER A 3 7.92 9.04 -6.86
CA SER A 3 6.98 7.94 -7.17
C SER A 3 7.44 6.57 -6.62
N ASP A 4 8.68 6.46 -6.16
CA ASP A 4 9.26 5.18 -5.68
C ASP A 4 8.53 4.64 -4.45
N ALA A 5 8.19 5.51 -3.50
CA ALA A 5 7.54 5.11 -2.26
C ALA A 5 6.14 4.52 -2.51
N ALA A 6 5.34 5.17 -3.37
CA ALA A 6 4.00 4.68 -3.70
C ALA A 6 4.04 3.36 -4.46
N ASN A 7 4.96 3.22 -5.43
CA ASN A 7 5.14 1.97 -6.18
C ASN A 7 5.63 0.83 -5.30
N LYS A 8 6.57 1.07 -4.38
CA LYS A 8 7.00 0.06 -3.40
C LYS A 8 5.84 -0.38 -2.52
N ILE A 9 5.02 0.57 -2.04
CA ILE A 9 3.85 0.25 -1.21
C ILE A 9 2.83 -0.58 -1.99
N LEU A 10 2.54 -0.20 -3.23
CA LEU A 10 1.69 -1.00 -4.09
C LEU A 10 2.30 -2.40 -4.28
N GLN A 11 3.59 -2.52 -4.58
CA GLN A 11 4.24 -3.82 -4.79
C GLN A 11 4.16 -4.70 -3.55
N ALA A 12 4.43 -4.14 -2.37
CA ALA A 12 4.31 -4.84 -1.11
C ALA A 12 2.89 -5.36 -0.88
N LEU A 13 1.89 -4.52 -1.18
CA LEU A 13 0.47 -4.85 -1.05
C LEU A 13 -0.02 -5.87 -2.09
N GLY A 14 0.54 -5.86 -3.31
CA GLY A 14 0.12 -6.75 -4.41
C GLY A 14 0.90 -8.05 -4.52
N SER A 15 2.11 -8.12 -3.95
CA SER A 15 2.89 -9.37 -3.82
C SER A 15 2.40 -10.24 -2.67
N GLY A 16 1.48 -9.72 -1.86
CA GLY A 16 1.09 -10.29 -0.60
C GLY A 16 -0.34 -10.82 -0.60
N ASP A 17 -0.51 -12.03 -0.08
CA ASP A 17 -1.78 -12.74 -0.06
C ASP A 17 -2.59 -12.43 1.23
N GLY A 18 -2.79 -11.14 1.53
CA GLY A 18 -3.57 -10.80 2.72
C GLY A 18 -3.66 -9.33 3.11
N PRO A 19 -4.42 -9.06 4.17
CA PRO A 19 -4.55 -7.72 4.72
C PRO A 19 -3.29 -7.28 5.47
N PHE A 20 -2.55 -6.33 4.90
CA PHE A 20 -1.35 -5.74 5.48
C PHE A 20 -1.65 -4.67 6.51
N SER A 21 -0.86 -4.61 7.56
CA SER A 21 -0.91 -3.48 8.49
C SER A 21 0.07 -2.39 8.06
N GLY A 22 -0.15 -1.14 8.48
CA GLY A 22 0.75 -0.03 8.14
C GLY A 22 2.22 -0.27 8.55
N LYS A 23 2.43 -1.11 9.59
CA LYS A 23 3.76 -1.57 9.99
C LYS A 23 4.39 -2.55 8.99
N GLU A 24 3.63 -3.56 8.57
CA GLU A 24 4.11 -4.54 7.58
C GLU A 24 4.49 -3.87 6.27
N ILE A 25 3.68 -2.92 5.80
CA ILE A 25 3.98 -2.14 4.60
C ILE A 25 5.31 -1.40 4.77
N ALA A 26 5.56 -0.80 5.94
CA ALA A 26 6.83 -0.13 6.23
C ALA A 26 8.02 -1.09 6.23
N GLU A 27 7.87 -2.29 6.79
CA GLU A 27 8.94 -3.30 6.80
C GLU A 27 9.21 -3.87 5.40
N ILE A 28 8.17 -4.22 4.64
CA ILE A 28 8.33 -4.79 3.29
C ILE A 28 8.93 -3.76 2.33
N THR A 29 8.51 -2.50 2.43
CA THR A 29 8.99 -1.43 1.54
C THR A 29 10.29 -0.79 2.00
N GLY A 30 10.68 -1.01 3.25
CA GLY A 30 11.77 -0.30 3.92
C GLY A 30 11.55 1.22 4.01
N LEU A 31 10.29 1.67 3.94
CA LEU A 31 9.95 3.10 3.98
C LEU A 31 9.71 3.57 5.41
N ASP A 32 9.93 4.86 5.63
CA ASP A 32 9.64 5.49 6.91
C ASP A 32 8.14 5.44 7.23
N SER A 33 7.80 5.25 8.52
CA SER A 33 6.43 5.21 9.03
C SER A 33 5.58 6.41 8.56
N LYS A 34 6.21 7.59 8.45
CA LYS A 34 5.56 8.83 8.00
C LYS A 34 5.30 8.82 6.49
N GLN A 35 6.21 8.26 5.70
CA GLN A 35 6.02 8.05 4.26
C GLN A 35 4.89 7.07 4.00
N VAL A 36 4.91 5.92 4.68
CA VAL A 36 3.88 4.88 4.52
C VAL A 36 2.51 5.39 4.87
N SER A 37 2.34 6.05 6.03
CA SER A 37 1.05 6.60 6.43
C SER A 37 0.53 7.66 5.45
N CYS A 38 1.40 8.54 4.93
CA CYS A 38 1.03 9.55 3.94
C CYS A 38 0.61 8.91 2.60
N GLN A 39 1.38 7.94 2.11
CA GLN A 39 1.12 7.26 0.84
C GLN A 39 -0.07 6.31 0.93
N VAL A 40 -0.19 5.49 1.97
CA VAL A 40 -1.38 4.64 2.21
C VAL A 40 -2.64 5.49 2.29
N GLY A 41 -2.59 6.67 2.92
CA GLY A 41 -3.70 7.62 2.91
C GLY A 41 -4.07 8.11 1.51
N ALA A 42 -3.07 8.45 0.69
CA ALA A 42 -3.28 8.85 -0.70
C ALA A 42 -3.83 7.70 -1.57
N LEU A 43 -3.28 6.49 -1.43
CA LEU A 43 -3.71 5.29 -2.15
C LEU A 43 -5.14 4.89 -1.75
N LYS A 44 -5.48 4.97 -0.46
CA LYS A 44 -6.86 4.77 0.03
C LYS A 44 -7.82 5.79 -0.58
N LYS A 45 -7.41 7.07 -0.68
CA LYS A 45 -8.21 8.12 -1.33
C LYS A 45 -8.45 7.86 -2.82
N LYS A 46 -7.48 7.25 -3.50
CA LYS A 46 -7.60 6.84 -4.91
C LYS A 46 -8.44 5.57 -5.11
N GLY A 47 -8.81 4.88 -4.03
CA GLY A 47 -9.53 3.61 -4.11
C GLY A 47 -8.62 2.41 -4.40
N PHE A 48 -7.29 2.55 -4.25
CA PHE A 48 -6.36 1.45 -4.47
C PHE A 48 -6.27 0.48 -3.28
N VAL A 49 -6.63 0.93 -2.08
CA VAL A 49 -6.52 0.14 -0.84
C VAL A 49 -7.83 0.21 -0.06
N GLU A 50 -8.29 -0.95 0.41
CA GLU A 50 -9.51 -1.08 1.22
C GLU A 50 -9.17 -1.52 2.65
N SER A 51 -10.02 -1.21 3.63
CA SER A 51 -9.84 -1.63 5.03
C SER A 51 -11.04 -2.45 5.52
N PRO A 52 -11.08 -3.76 5.24
CA PRO A 52 -12.13 -4.65 5.71
C PRO A 52 -12.08 -4.89 7.24
N VAL A 53 -10.90 -4.75 7.86
CA VAL A 53 -10.69 -4.90 9.30
C VAL A 53 -9.91 -3.69 9.83
N ARG A 54 -10.17 -3.27 11.08
CA ARG A 54 -9.42 -2.17 11.71
C ARG A 54 -7.91 -2.46 11.67
N CYS A 55 -7.14 -1.45 11.26
CA CYS A 55 -5.67 -1.50 11.12
C CYS A 55 -5.13 -2.44 10.03
N LYS A 56 -5.99 -2.90 9.13
CA LYS A 56 -5.65 -3.79 8.03
C LYS A 56 -6.03 -3.15 6.69
N TYR A 57 -5.15 -3.29 5.72
CA TYR A 57 -5.20 -2.68 4.40
C TYR A 57 -5.02 -3.78 3.35
N VAL A 58 -5.98 -3.92 2.44
CA VAL A 58 -5.91 -4.85 1.30
C VAL A 58 -5.77 -4.07 0.01
N ILE A 59 -4.94 -4.57 -0.90
CA ILE A 59 -4.93 -4.06 -2.25
C ILE A 59 -6.25 -4.39 -2.94
N THR A 60 -6.83 -3.41 -3.62
CA THR A 60 -8.02 -3.61 -4.47
C THR A 60 -7.58 -3.97 -5.88
N ASP A 61 -8.52 -4.39 -6.72
CA ASP A 61 -8.30 -4.56 -8.17
C ASP A 61 -7.62 -3.35 -8.81
N ALA A 62 -7.97 -2.13 -8.40
CA ALA A 62 -7.36 -0.92 -8.93
C ALA A 62 -5.87 -0.80 -8.55
N GLY A 63 -5.51 -1.14 -7.32
CA GLY A 63 -4.10 -1.13 -6.88
C GLY A 63 -3.30 -2.25 -7.54
N LYS A 64 -3.93 -3.41 -7.77
CA LYS A 64 -3.32 -4.55 -8.44
C LYS A 64 -3.10 -4.29 -9.93
N ALA A 65 -4.01 -3.57 -10.58
CA ALA A 65 -3.87 -3.12 -11.96
C ALA A 65 -2.68 -2.16 -12.14
N GLU A 66 -2.47 -1.25 -11.18
CA GLU A 66 -1.36 -0.29 -11.22
C GLU A 66 0.03 -0.94 -11.05
N LEU A 67 0.08 -2.18 -10.58
CA LEU A 67 1.33 -2.97 -10.52
C LEU A 67 1.66 -3.70 -11.82
N GLY A 68 0.66 -3.90 -12.67
CA GLY A 68 0.77 -4.70 -13.89
C GLY A 68 0.95 -3.89 -15.16
N ASN A 69 1.09 -2.56 -15.08
CA ASN A 69 1.21 -1.65 -16.22
C ASN A 69 2.61 -1.04 -16.32
#